data_AF-A0A9W9ZK74-F1
#
_entry.id   AF-A0A9W9ZK74-F1
#
_cell.length_a   1.000
_cell.length_b   1.000
_cell.length_c   1.000
_cell.angle_alpha   90.00
_cell.angle_beta   90.00
_cell.angle_gamma   90.00
#
_symmetry.space_group_name_H-M   'P 1'
#
loop_
_entity.id
_entity.type
_entity.pdbx_description
1 polymer ?
#
loop_
_entity_poly.entity_id
_entity_poly.type
_entity_poly.pdbx_seq_one_letter_code
_entity_poly.pdbx_strand_id
1 'polypeptide(L)'
;MLLGALKLVYREGAVRCVSNVAYNSRWGCHSYSSFKTYPLNVIITDKHNNVIFPLPQFIAQRRTVPHMDLRIWFGEDFKNWSETDNQGRVCVDVMGYVIGDVGGAGGASGGTSSKAQALLKDLKASLCSIMQKSWK
;
A
#
# COMPACT_ATOMS: atom_id res chain seq x y z
N MET A 1 -4.62 19.44 -4.34
CA MET A 1 -4.25 18.12 -4.91
C MET A 1 -4.43 17.04 -3.86
N LEU A 2 -5.38 16.14 -4.07
CA LEU A 2 -5.78 15.10 -3.12
C LEU A 2 -5.50 13.71 -3.73
N LEU A 3 -4.88 12.80 -2.98
CA LEU A 3 -4.77 11.40 -3.42
C LEU A 3 -6.13 10.72 -3.25
N GLY A 4 -6.79 10.40 -4.35
CA GLY A 4 -8.12 9.79 -4.37
C GLY A 4 -8.09 8.26 -4.27
N ALA A 5 -7.06 7.61 -4.81
CA ALA A 5 -6.89 6.16 -4.70
C ALA A 5 -5.44 5.72 -4.86
N LEU A 6 -5.12 4.53 -4.37
CA LEU A 6 -3.88 3.82 -4.62
C LEU A 6 -4.16 2.50 -5.34
N LYS A 7 -3.30 2.16 -6.29
CA LYS A 7 -3.27 0.85 -6.94
C LYS A 7 -1.89 0.25 -6.74
N LEU A 8 -1.87 -0.92 -6.08
CA LEU A 8 -0.67 -1.75 -5.99
C LEU A 8 -0.63 -2.68 -7.20
N VAL A 9 0.45 -2.59 -7.96
CA VAL A 9 0.69 -3.42 -9.14
C VAL A 9 1.78 -4.41 -8.78
N TYR A 10 1.44 -5.69 -8.72
CA TYR A 10 2.40 -6.76 -8.47
C TYR A 10 3.52 -6.74 -9.51
N ARG A 11 4.77 -6.85 -9.05
CA ARG A 11 5.93 -7.05 -9.91
C ARG A 11 6.43 -8.48 -9.81
N GLU A 12 6.86 -8.88 -8.62
CA GLU A 12 7.49 -10.19 -8.39
C GLU A 12 7.47 -10.58 -6.91
N GLY A 13 7.79 -11.85 -6.65
CA GLY A 13 7.93 -12.40 -5.30
C GLY A 13 6.65 -13.06 -4.76
N ALA A 14 6.72 -13.50 -3.50
CA ALA A 14 5.61 -14.11 -2.79
C ALA A 14 5.78 -13.89 -1.29
N VAL A 15 4.65 -13.74 -0.58
CA VAL A 15 4.55 -13.68 0.88
C VAL A 15 3.63 -14.79 1.36
N ARG A 16 3.83 -15.22 2.60
CA ARG A 16 2.96 -16.18 3.29
C ARG A 16 3.02 -15.98 4.80
N CYS A 17 1.90 -16.33 5.44
CA CYS A 17 1.67 -16.25 6.90
C CYS A 17 2.13 -17.50 7.67
N VAL A 18 2.67 -18.50 6.96
CA VAL A 18 3.13 -19.76 7.54
C VAL A 18 4.33 -20.27 6.77
N SER A 19 5.14 -21.12 7.39
CA SER A 19 6.39 -21.60 6.79
C SER A 19 6.21 -22.42 5.51
N ASN A 20 5.05 -23.04 5.29
CA ASN A 20 4.78 -23.91 4.15
C ASN A 20 4.56 -23.11 2.84
N VAL A 21 5.38 -23.41 1.82
CA VAL A 21 5.37 -22.76 0.49
C VAL A 21 4.03 -22.84 -0.25
N ALA A 22 3.17 -23.81 0.08
CA ALA A 22 1.84 -23.95 -0.52
C ALA A 22 0.93 -22.73 -0.29
N TYR A 23 1.23 -21.93 0.75
CA TYR A 23 0.46 -20.74 1.11
C TYR A 23 1.01 -19.45 0.49
N ASN A 24 2.00 -19.55 -0.39
CA ASN A 24 2.55 -18.42 -1.15
C ASN A 24 1.43 -17.63 -1.83
N SER A 25 1.47 -16.31 -1.68
CA SER A 25 0.54 -15.40 -2.32
C SER A 25 1.20 -14.07 -2.66
N ARG A 26 0.49 -13.22 -3.40
CA ARG A 26 0.96 -11.87 -3.71
C ARG A 26 0.58 -10.83 -2.66
N TRP A 27 -0.47 -11.10 -1.88
CA TRP A 27 -1.16 -10.07 -1.08
C TRP A 27 -1.67 -10.57 0.27
N GLY A 28 -1.32 -11.78 0.70
CA GLY A 28 -1.83 -12.38 1.94
C GLY A 28 -1.33 -13.80 2.18
N CYS A 29 -2.26 -14.73 2.40
CA CYS A 29 -1.91 -16.13 2.66
C CYS A 29 -2.86 -17.06 1.91
N HIS A 30 -2.36 -17.72 0.87
CA HIS A 30 -3.20 -18.45 -0.09
C HIS A 30 -3.81 -19.71 0.54
N SER A 31 -5.13 -19.85 0.52
CA SER A 31 -5.85 -21.05 1.00
C SER A 31 -5.68 -21.40 2.48
N TYR A 32 -5.06 -20.51 3.29
CA TYR A 32 -4.98 -20.67 4.73
C TYR A 32 -6.36 -20.45 5.36
N SER A 33 -6.73 -21.28 6.34
CA SER A 33 -8.10 -21.33 6.90
C SER A 33 -8.62 -19.95 7.32
N SER A 34 -7.82 -19.16 8.03
CA SER A 34 -8.18 -17.82 8.49
C SER A 34 -8.30 -16.77 7.37
N PHE A 35 -7.73 -17.04 6.19
CA PHE A 35 -7.68 -16.12 5.06
C PHE A 35 -8.46 -16.62 3.83
N LYS A 36 -9.20 -17.74 3.93
CA LYS A 36 -10.02 -18.25 2.81
C LYS A 36 -11.10 -17.25 2.37
N THR A 37 -11.77 -16.62 3.33
CA THR A 37 -12.86 -15.66 3.07
C THR A 37 -12.32 -14.27 2.74
N TYR A 38 -11.19 -13.88 3.35
CA TYR A 38 -10.56 -12.58 3.18
C TYR A 38 -9.07 -12.77 2.87
N PRO A 39 -8.70 -13.04 1.61
CA PRO A 39 -7.34 -13.46 1.25
C PRO A 39 -6.31 -12.32 1.25
N LEU A 40 -6.75 -11.08 1.50
CA LEU A 40 -5.88 -9.91 1.57
C LEU A 40 -5.39 -9.72 3.00
N ASN A 41 -4.07 -9.75 3.18
CA ASN A 41 -3.38 -9.41 4.43
C ASN A 41 -2.40 -8.25 4.20
N VAL A 42 -2.82 -7.25 3.43
CA VAL A 42 -2.03 -6.04 3.14
C VAL A 42 -2.72 -4.83 3.73
N ILE A 43 -1.97 -4.05 4.51
CA ILE A 43 -2.46 -2.86 5.21
C ILE A 43 -1.59 -1.67 4.80
N ILE A 44 -2.23 -0.56 4.42
CA ILE A 44 -1.54 0.71 4.14
C ILE A 44 -1.83 1.68 5.27
N THR A 45 -0.79 2.23 5.88
CA THR A 45 -0.89 3.20 6.98
C THR A 45 -0.20 4.52 6.66
N ASP A 46 -0.47 5.56 7.45
CA ASP A 46 0.43 6.71 7.53
C ASP A 46 1.68 6.41 8.40
N LYS A 47 2.57 7.40 8.55
CA LYS A 47 3.77 7.31 9.41
C LYS A 47 3.49 7.10 10.90
N HIS A 48 2.28 7.39 11.36
CA HIS A 48 1.83 7.21 12.73
C HIS A 48 1.10 5.87 12.91
N ASN A 49 1.14 4.99 11.90
CA ASN A 49 0.48 3.68 11.89
C ASN A 49 -1.07 3.77 11.90
N ASN A 50 -1.65 4.92 11.52
CA ASN A 50 -3.09 4.99 11.29
C ASN A 50 -3.45 4.28 9.98
N VAL A 51 -4.40 3.35 10.01
CA VAL A 51 -4.84 2.59 8.83
C VAL A 51 -5.55 3.51 7.84
N ILE A 52 -5.06 3.52 6.60
CA ILE A 52 -5.63 4.26 5.46
C ILE A 52 -6.33 3.28 4.51
N PHE A 53 -5.71 2.14 4.23
CA PHE A 53 -6.31 1.04 3.45
C PHE A 53 -6.09 -0.31 4.15
N PRO A 54 -7.04 -1.25 4.07
CA PRO A 54 -8.37 -1.12 3.48
C PRO A 54 -9.23 -0.06 4.20
N LEU A 55 -9.96 0.74 3.44
CA LEU A 55 -10.77 1.85 3.97
C LEU A 55 -11.86 1.23 4.87
N PRO A 56 -11.98 1.63 6.15
CA PRO A 56 -13.07 1.14 6.99
C PRO A 56 -14.41 1.42 6.31
N GLN A 57 -14.61 2.63 5.79
CA GLN A 57 -15.73 3.07 4.93
C GLN A 57 -15.25 4.34 4.19
N PHE A 58 -15.38 4.39 2.85
CA PHE A 58 -14.86 5.44 1.95
C PHE A 58 -14.85 6.87 2.54
N ILE A 59 -13.65 7.49 2.65
CA ILE A 59 -13.46 8.79 3.32
C ILE A 59 -14.17 9.91 2.56
N ALA A 60 -15.36 10.26 3.03
CA ALA A 60 -15.95 11.59 2.90
C ALA A 60 -15.52 12.42 4.12
N GLN A 61 -14.26 12.85 4.16
CA GLN A 61 -13.91 14.04 4.93
C GLN A 61 -12.60 14.62 4.41
N ARG A 62 -12.70 15.88 3.99
CA ARG A 62 -11.57 16.75 3.65
C ARG A 62 -10.71 16.96 4.89
N ARG A 63 -9.83 16.00 5.21
CA ARG A 63 -8.61 16.34 5.93
C ARG A 63 -7.56 16.71 4.89
N THR A 64 -7.14 17.96 4.95
CA THR A 64 -5.89 18.41 4.31
C THR A 64 -4.78 17.58 4.96
N VAL A 65 -4.25 16.58 4.24
CA VAL A 65 -3.11 15.79 4.68
C VAL A 65 -1.86 16.32 3.97
N PRO A 66 -1.09 17.24 4.58
CA PRO A 66 0.19 17.65 4.03
C PRO A 66 1.18 16.48 4.16
N HIS A 67 1.99 16.24 3.12
CA HIS A 67 3.01 15.18 3.00
C HIS A 67 2.66 13.86 3.70
N MET A 68 1.98 12.98 2.96
CA MET A 68 1.66 11.62 3.41
C MET A 68 2.85 10.69 3.20
N ASP A 69 3.49 10.33 4.29
CA ASP A 69 4.39 9.17 4.34
C ASP A 69 3.52 7.92 4.51
N LEU A 70 3.40 7.11 3.46
CA LEU A 70 2.64 5.87 3.51
C LEU A 70 3.56 4.66 3.72
N ARG A 71 3.04 3.67 4.44
CA ARG A 71 3.69 2.38 4.67
C ARG A 71 2.78 1.26 4.19
N ILE A 72 3.32 0.26 3.51
CA ILE A 72 2.60 -0.98 3.16
C ILE A 72 3.13 -2.08 4.08
N TRP A 73 2.22 -2.75 4.77
CA TRP A 73 2.50 -3.80 5.74
C TRP A 73 1.88 -5.12 5.31
N PHE A 74 2.51 -6.22 5.70
CA PHE A 74 1.81 -7.48 5.87
C PHE A 74 1.02 -7.41 7.18
N GLY A 75 -0.21 -7.91 7.20
CA GLY A 75 -1.14 -7.60 8.28
C GLY A 75 -0.82 -8.27 9.61
N GLU A 76 -0.07 -9.37 9.61
CA GLU A 76 0.48 -9.99 10.82
C GLU A 76 1.62 -9.14 11.40
N ASP A 77 2.56 -8.70 10.56
CA ASP A 77 3.64 -7.76 10.90
C ASP A 77 3.11 -6.44 11.48
N PHE A 78 2.02 -5.92 10.92
CA PHE A 78 1.40 -4.70 11.42
C PHE A 78 0.81 -4.88 12.83
N LYS A 79 0.31 -6.08 13.13
CA LYS A 79 -0.40 -6.38 14.38
C LYS A 79 0.53 -6.92 15.47
N ASN A 80 1.81 -7.14 15.19
CA ASN A 80 2.69 -7.83 16.13
C ASN A 80 2.18 -9.24 16.47
N TRP A 81 1.63 -9.97 15.48
CA TRP A 81 0.97 -11.27 15.70
C TRP A 81 1.47 -12.34 14.73
N SER A 82 2.02 -13.43 15.27
CA SER A 82 2.32 -14.69 14.56
C SER A 82 3.33 -14.49 13.43
N GLU A 83 4.31 -13.62 13.65
CA GLU A 83 5.26 -13.25 12.60
C GLU A 83 6.39 -14.24 12.43
N THR A 84 6.61 -15.12 13.42
CA THR A 84 7.80 -15.98 13.47
C THR A 84 7.85 -17.01 12.35
N ASP A 85 6.72 -17.32 11.73
CA ASP A 85 6.61 -18.24 10.60
C ASP A 85 6.25 -17.54 9.28
N ASN A 86 6.24 -16.21 9.28
CA ASN A 86 6.09 -15.41 8.07
C ASN A 86 7.32 -15.55 7.19
N GLN A 87 7.10 -15.71 5.88
CA GLN A 87 8.19 -15.86 4.92
C GLN A 87 7.89 -15.14 3.61
N GLY A 88 8.97 -14.72 2.95
CA GLY A 88 8.97 -14.23 1.57
C GLY A 88 8.61 -12.75 1.42
N ARG A 89 9.02 -12.16 0.30
CA ARG A 89 8.84 -10.73 0.00
C ARG A 89 8.12 -10.55 -1.32
N VAL A 90 7.27 -9.53 -1.42
CA VAL A 90 6.65 -9.11 -2.67
C VAL A 90 7.14 -7.72 -3.05
N CYS A 91 7.51 -7.51 -4.30
CA CYS A 91 7.82 -6.20 -4.86
C CYS A 91 6.61 -5.69 -5.64
N VAL A 92 6.31 -4.39 -5.51
CA VAL A 92 5.15 -3.77 -6.16
C VAL A 92 5.53 -2.43 -6.77
N ASP A 93 4.87 -2.09 -7.87
CA ASP A 93 4.73 -0.73 -8.32
C ASP A 93 3.51 -0.10 -7.65
N VAL A 94 3.69 1.10 -7.10
CA VAL A 94 2.57 1.89 -6.58
C VAL A 94 2.16 2.91 -7.63
N MET A 95 0.85 3.01 -7.86
CA MET A 95 0.23 4.05 -8.67
C MET A 95 -0.77 4.82 -7.80
N GLY A 96 -0.81 6.14 -7.94
CA GLY A 96 -1.78 7.00 -7.26
C GLY A 96 -2.74 7.65 -8.25
N TYR A 97 -4.03 7.63 -7.95
CA TYR A 97 -5.02 8.48 -8.62
C TYR A 97 -5.15 9.79 -7.85
N VAL A 98 -5.01 10.91 -8.54
CA VAL A 98 -4.94 12.23 -7.92
C VAL A 98 -6.12 13.07 -8.40
N ILE A 99 -6.87 13.60 -7.44
CA ILE A 99 -7.97 14.53 -7.66
C ILE A 99 -7.39 15.96 -7.62
N GLY A 100 -7.38 16.62 -8.77
CA GLY A 100 -7.12 18.06 -8.89
C GLY A 100 -8.36 18.87 -8.52
N ASP A 101 -8.17 20.08 -7.99
CA ASP A 101 -9.30 20.99 -7.73
C ASP A 101 -9.97 21.31 -9.08
N VAL A 102 -11.19 20.79 -9.27
CA VAL A 102 -12.04 21.13 -10.41
C VAL A 102 -12.50 22.57 -10.23
N GLY A 103 -11.75 23.47 -10.83
CA GLY A 103 -12.16 24.85 -11.10
C GLY A 103 -11.76 25.21 -12.52
N GLY A 104 -12.73 25.23 -13.44
CA GLY A 104 -12.61 25.89 -14.75
C GLY A 104 -12.48 24.95 -15.95
N ALA A 105 -13.39 25.14 -16.90
CA ALA A 105 -13.49 24.46 -18.18
C ALA A 105 -12.25 24.67 -19.10
N GLY A 106 -11.99 23.66 -19.94
CA GLY A 106 -11.37 23.85 -21.26
C GLY A 106 -9.89 23.48 -21.41
N GLY A 107 -9.59 22.80 -22.53
CA GLY A 107 -8.29 22.90 -23.19
C GLY A 107 -7.28 21.80 -22.87
N ALA A 108 -6.87 21.10 -23.92
CA ALA A 108 -5.81 20.10 -23.93
C ALA A 108 -4.42 20.65 -23.53
N SER A 109 -3.51 19.69 -23.30
CA SER A 109 -2.03 19.77 -23.37
C SER A 109 -1.24 19.88 -22.05
N GLY A 110 -0.36 18.89 -21.86
CA GLY A 110 0.99 19.05 -21.32
C GLY A 110 1.18 19.48 -19.85
N GLY A 111 1.78 18.58 -19.05
CA GLY A 111 2.90 19.01 -18.20
C GLY A 111 2.73 19.20 -16.68
N THR A 112 1.72 18.65 -16.00
CA THR A 112 1.64 18.70 -14.51
C THR A 112 2.39 17.57 -13.77
N SER A 113 3.42 17.03 -14.42
CA SER A 113 4.07 15.76 -14.08
C SER A 113 5.05 15.79 -12.90
N SER A 114 5.63 16.94 -12.53
CA SER A 114 6.82 16.97 -11.65
C SER A 114 6.57 16.66 -10.17
N LYS A 115 5.56 17.27 -9.54
CA LYS A 115 5.26 17.05 -8.10
C LYS A 115 4.58 15.70 -7.82
N ALA A 116 3.70 15.26 -8.71
CA ALA A 116 3.03 13.96 -8.58
C ALA A 116 4.03 12.81 -8.79
N GLN A 117 4.95 12.94 -9.75
CA GLN A 117 6.05 11.98 -9.90
C GLN A 117 7.00 12.01 -8.72
N ALA A 118 7.30 13.19 -8.14
CA ALA A 118 8.14 13.29 -6.95
C ALA A 118 7.52 12.56 -5.75
N LEU A 119 6.25 12.82 -5.43
CA LEU A 119 5.53 12.10 -4.37
C LEU A 119 5.45 10.60 -4.62
N LEU A 120 5.22 10.19 -5.87
CA LEU A 120 5.20 8.77 -6.23
C LEU A 120 6.59 8.13 -6.09
N LYS A 121 7.64 8.86 -6.44
CA LYS A 121 9.03 8.41 -6.33
C LYS A 121 9.46 8.30 -4.87
N ASP A 122 9.10 9.28 -4.05
CA ASP A 122 9.40 9.30 -2.61
C ASP A 122 8.61 8.21 -1.88
N LEU A 123 7.35 7.98 -2.28
CA LEU A 123 6.55 6.87 -1.82
C LEU A 123 7.20 5.52 -2.19
N LYS A 124 7.60 5.33 -3.45
CA LYS A 124 8.31 4.12 -3.89
C LYS A 124 9.60 3.89 -3.10
N ALA A 125 10.41 4.93 -2.90
CA ALA A 125 11.66 4.85 -2.16
C ALA A 125 11.43 4.51 -0.67
N SER A 126 10.46 5.15 -0.03
CA SER A 126 10.10 4.92 1.37
C SER A 126 9.56 3.52 1.60
N LEU A 127 8.70 3.03 0.70
CA LEU A 127 8.17 1.68 0.74
C LEU A 127 9.27 0.63 0.59
N CYS A 128 10.18 0.79 -0.37
CA CYS A 128 11.30 -0.13 -0.52
C CYS A 128 12.17 -0.20 0.75
N SER A 129 12.41 0.93 1.42
CA SER A 129 13.20 0.97 2.65
C SER A 129 12.49 0.36 3.85
N ILE A 130 11.18 0.61 4.02
CA ILE A 130 10.38 0.04 5.11
C ILE A 130 10.26 -1.47 4.94
N MET A 131 9.97 -1.93 3.71
CA MET A 131 9.92 -3.36 3.38
C MET A 131 11.26 -4.09 3.52
N GLN A 132 12.38 -3.39 3.75
CA GLN A 132 13.67 -4.01 4.07
C GLN A 132 13.99 -3.95 5.56
N LYS A 133 13.43 -2.97 6.28
CA LYS A 133 13.67 -2.76 7.72
C LYS A 133 12.76 -3.61 8.60
N SER A 134 11.54 -3.90 8.16
CA SER A 134 10.62 -4.80 8.87
C SER A 134 11.02 -6.29 8.78
N TRP A 135 12.21 -6.59 8.24
CA TRP A 135 12.78 -7.95 8.12
C TRP A 135 13.98 -8.16 9.06
N LYS A 136 14.07 -7.35 10.12
CA LYS A 136 15.07 -7.50 11.19
C LYS A 136 14.38 -7.63 12.54
#